data_AF-A0A8B5WE58-F1
#
_entry.id   AF-A0A8B5WE58-F1
#
_cell.length_a   1.000
_cell.length_b   1.000
_cell.length_c   1.000
_cell.angle_alpha   90.00
_cell.angle_beta   90.00
_cell.angle_gamma   90.00
#
_symmetry.space_group_name_H-M   'P 1'
#
loop_
_entity.id
_entity.type
_entity.pdbx_description
1 polymer ?
#
loop_
_entity_poly.entity_id
_entity_poly.type
_entity_poly.pdbx_seq_one_letter_code
_entity_poly.pdbx_strand_id
1 'polypeptide(L)'
;MTKLIERLTTAFKLTEDLVDSLSDDALKLSLGDLPSNTIGEQIWCMVGARESYQQAIIHSEWSGFSCSLTDVSSHSSVSDSLKNSSESCIDYIQSIEPNSIQTDFLFLLLEHEIQHHGQLIRYVYGNKLPFPDSWKDRYTV
;
A
#
# COMPACT_ATOMS: atom_id res chain seq x y z
N MET A 1 11.13 -17.29 4.85
CA MET A 1 9.77 -16.81 4.55
C MET A 1 9.11 -16.02 5.67
N THR A 2 8.97 -16.57 6.89
CA THR A 2 8.13 -15.98 7.97
C THR A 2 8.40 -14.49 8.21
N LYS A 3 9.67 -14.08 8.28
CA LYS A 3 10.02 -12.67 8.48
C LYS A 3 9.59 -11.76 7.32
N LEU A 4 9.64 -12.21 6.08
CA LEU A 4 9.21 -11.42 4.92
C LEU A 4 7.70 -11.19 4.97
N ILE A 5 6.93 -12.23 5.26
CA ILE A 5 5.47 -12.15 5.43
C ILE A 5 5.14 -11.18 6.57
N GLU A 6 5.78 -11.31 7.73
CA GLU A 6 5.60 -10.37 8.84
C GLU A 6 5.89 -8.91 8.44
N ARG A 7 6.92 -8.66 7.62
CA ARG A 7 7.26 -7.32 7.14
C ARG A 7 6.23 -6.77 6.17
N LEU A 8 5.72 -7.59 5.26
CA LEU A 8 4.62 -7.22 4.35
C LEU A 8 3.35 -6.92 5.12
N THR A 9 2.92 -7.80 6.03
CA THR A 9 1.75 -7.58 6.89
C THR A 9 1.89 -6.28 7.69
N THR A 10 3.07 -6.02 8.26
CA THR A 10 3.33 -4.76 8.97
C THR A 10 3.24 -3.56 8.03
N ALA A 11 3.79 -3.65 6.82
CA ALA A 11 3.75 -2.57 5.83
C ALA A 11 2.31 -2.26 5.40
N PHE A 12 1.51 -3.29 5.09
CA PHE A 12 0.11 -3.11 4.73
C PHE A 12 -0.68 -2.46 5.85
N LYS A 13 -0.47 -2.93 7.09
CA LYS A 13 -1.18 -2.39 8.26
C LYS A 13 -0.86 -0.92 8.50
N LEU A 14 0.39 -0.50 8.27
CA LEU A 14 0.76 0.92 8.35
C LEU A 14 -0.03 1.74 7.33
N THR A 15 -0.17 1.27 6.08
CA THR A 15 -0.97 1.98 5.08
C THR A 15 -2.44 2.11 5.51
N GLU A 16 -3.03 1.03 6.03
CA GLU A 16 -4.40 1.04 6.56
C GLU A 16 -4.54 2.05 7.71
N ASP A 17 -3.63 2.02 8.69
CA ASP A 17 -3.66 2.95 9.84
C ASP A 17 -3.53 4.42 9.41
N LEU A 18 -2.76 4.69 8.35
CA LEU A 18 -2.69 6.03 7.77
C LEU A 18 -4.04 6.41 7.19
N VAL A 19 -4.61 5.58 6.30
CA VAL A 19 -5.88 5.89 5.63
C VAL A 19 -7.01 6.06 6.63
N ASP A 20 -7.09 5.21 7.66
CA ASP A 20 -8.09 5.30 8.74
C ASP A 20 -8.05 6.65 9.49
N SER A 21 -6.91 7.35 9.44
CA SER A 21 -6.74 8.68 10.05
C SER A 21 -7.10 9.85 9.10
N LEU A 22 -7.36 9.58 7.83
CA LEU A 22 -7.64 10.57 6.80
C LEU A 22 -9.14 10.79 6.60
N SER A 23 -9.51 11.97 6.11
CA SER A 23 -10.87 12.25 5.62
C SER A 23 -10.95 12.12 4.10
N ASP A 24 -12.17 12.09 3.55
CA ASP A 24 -12.41 12.19 2.10
C ASP A 24 -11.71 13.40 1.47
N ASP A 25 -11.67 14.54 2.18
CA ASP A 25 -11.00 15.73 1.68
C ASP A 25 -9.48 15.61 1.72
N ALA A 26 -8.93 14.89 2.71
CA ALA A 26 -7.49 14.62 2.76
C ALA A 26 -7.04 13.74 1.58
N LEU A 27 -7.86 12.77 1.15
CA LEU A 27 -7.55 11.92 0.00
C LEU A 27 -7.36 12.71 -1.31
N LYS A 28 -8.03 13.86 -1.44
CA LYS A 28 -7.94 14.73 -2.62
C LYS A 28 -6.71 15.63 -2.63
N LEU A 29 -5.94 15.67 -1.55
CA LEU A 29 -4.79 16.56 -1.43
C LEU A 29 -3.60 16.06 -2.25
N SER A 30 -2.92 17.00 -2.90
CA SER A 30 -1.62 16.80 -3.57
C SER A 30 -0.49 17.50 -2.78
N LEU A 31 0.72 17.59 -3.33
CA LEU A 31 1.82 18.38 -2.74
C LEU A 31 1.81 19.84 -3.23
N GLY A 32 0.63 20.48 -3.22
CA GLY A 32 0.45 21.87 -3.67
C GLY A 32 0.82 22.03 -5.14
N ASP A 33 1.74 22.96 -5.44
CA ASP A 33 2.19 23.27 -6.80
C ASP A 33 3.22 22.26 -7.37
N LEU A 34 3.64 21.27 -6.58
CA LEU A 34 4.56 20.24 -7.06
C LEU A 34 3.82 19.20 -7.91
N PRO A 35 4.41 18.77 -9.05
CA PRO A 35 3.86 17.66 -9.83
C PRO A 35 3.71 16.41 -8.96
N SER A 36 2.48 16.06 -8.67
CA SER A 36 2.15 14.99 -7.74
C SER A 36 0.73 14.51 -7.97
N ASN A 37 0.54 13.19 -7.87
CA ASN A 37 -0.79 12.62 -7.71
C ASN A 37 -1.40 13.06 -6.37
N THR A 38 -2.69 12.90 -6.20
CA THR A 38 -3.38 13.02 -4.91
C THR A 38 -2.99 11.87 -3.96
N ILE A 39 -3.27 12.01 -2.66
CA ILE A 39 -3.08 10.93 -1.68
C ILE A 39 -3.89 9.69 -2.11
N GLY A 40 -5.15 9.85 -2.51
CA GLY A 40 -5.99 8.75 -2.98
C GLY A 40 -5.39 8.00 -4.18
N GLU A 41 -4.82 8.72 -5.14
CA GLU A 41 -4.14 8.12 -6.30
C GLU A 41 -2.82 7.41 -5.90
N GLN A 42 -2.11 7.88 -4.87
CA GLN A 42 -0.99 7.13 -4.31
C GLN A 42 -1.46 5.78 -3.73
N ILE A 43 -2.58 5.79 -2.98
CA ILE A 43 -3.16 4.57 -2.43
C ILE A 43 -3.67 3.63 -3.54
N TRP A 44 -4.21 4.18 -4.63
CA TRP A 44 -4.57 3.40 -5.82
C TRP A 44 -3.39 2.64 -6.42
N CYS A 45 -2.21 3.26 -6.50
CA CYS A 45 -1.00 2.56 -6.93
C CYS A 45 -0.63 1.42 -5.96
N MET A 46 -0.80 1.62 -4.64
CA MET A 46 -0.50 0.60 -3.64
C MET A 46 -1.45 -0.59 -3.72
N VAL A 47 -2.77 -0.36 -3.78
CA VAL A 47 -3.78 -1.41 -3.99
C VAL A 47 -3.49 -2.16 -5.29
N GLY A 48 -3.26 -1.44 -6.38
CA GLY A 48 -2.98 -2.06 -7.67
C GLY A 48 -1.68 -2.87 -7.67
N ALA A 49 -0.64 -2.41 -6.96
CA ALA A 49 0.58 -3.18 -6.79
C ALA A 49 0.31 -4.47 -6.02
N ARG A 50 -0.42 -4.45 -4.90
CA ARG A 50 -0.77 -5.68 -4.15
C ARG A 50 -1.45 -6.70 -5.03
N GLU A 51 -2.45 -6.27 -5.80
CA GLU A 51 -3.20 -7.16 -6.70
C GLU A 51 -2.34 -7.67 -7.86
N SER A 52 -1.56 -6.80 -8.49
CA SER A 52 -0.72 -7.15 -9.64
C SER A 52 0.42 -8.07 -9.24
N TYR A 53 1.10 -7.79 -8.11
CA TYR A 53 2.13 -8.68 -7.57
C TYR A 53 1.53 -9.99 -7.07
N GLN A 54 0.32 -9.99 -6.48
CA GLN A 54 -0.36 -11.25 -6.14
C GLN A 54 -0.55 -12.12 -7.40
N GLN A 55 -1.03 -11.55 -8.51
CA GLN A 55 -1.13 -12.28 -9.77
C GLN A 55 0.24 -12.76 -10.26
N ALA A 56 1.29 -11.94 -10.11
CA ALA A 56 2.63 -12.32 -10.50
C ALA A 56 3.19 -13.47 -9.66
N ILE A 57 2.87 -13.51 -8.37
CA ILE A 57 3.25 -14.61 -7.47
C ILE A 57 2.48 -15.88 -7.84
N ILE A 58 1.18 -15.77 -8.15
CA ILE A 58 0.35 -16.92 -8.59
C ILE A 58 0.93 -17.57 -9.84
N HIS A 59 1.28 -16.77 -10.85
CA HIS A 59 1.72 -17.26 -12.15
C HIS A 59 3.25 -17.40 -12.27
N SER A 60 4.01 -16.93 -11.27
CA SER A 60 5.47 -16.80 -11.32
C SER A 60 5.97 -15.96 -12.51
N GLU A 61 5.18 -15.00 -12.97
CA GLU A 61 5.52 -14.08 -14.07
C GLU A 61 4.71 -12.79 -13.98
N TRP A 62 5.24 -11.68 -14.49
CA TRP A 62 4.50 -10.41 -14.49
C TRP A 62 3.37 -10.43 -15.52
N SER A 63 2.13 -10.21 -15.07
CA SER A 63 0.91 -10.25 -15.91
C SER A 63 0.30 -8.87 -16.21
N GLY A 64 0.98 -7.78 -15.87
CA GLY A 64 0.47 -6.42 -16.05
C GLY A 64 -0.16 -5.83 -14.78
N PHE A 65 -0.60 -4.58 -14.90
CA PHE A 65 -1.19 -3.83 -13.80
C PHE A 65 -2.71 -4.00 -13.74
N SER A 66 -3.25 -4.27 -12.56
CA SER A 66 -4.66 -4.33 -12.23
C SER A 66 -4.91 -3.62 -10.91
N CYS A 67 -6.04 -2.91 -10.77
CA CYS A 67 -6.45 -2.28 -9.53
C CYS A 67 -7.97 -2.27 -9.39
N SER A 68 -8.49 -2.82 -8.29
CA SER A 68 -9.92 -2.84 -7.99
C SER A 68 -10.46 -1.51 -7.44
N LEU A 69 -9.58 -0.62 -6.93
CA LEU A 69 -9.99 0.69 -6.42
C LEU A 69 -10.42 1.59 -7.58
N THR A 70 -11.70 1.99 -7.59
CA THR A 70 -12.28 2.82 -8.67
C THR A 70 -12.59 4.25 -8.24
N ASP A 71 -12.87 4.48 -6.96
CA ASP A 71 -13.06 5.83 -6.40
C ASP A 71 -11.95 6.15 -5.39
N VAL A 72 -10.98 6.93 -5.84
CA VAL A 72 -9.82 7.35 -5.04
C VAL A 72 -10.13 8.48 -4.05
N SER A 73 -11.33 9.06 -4.09
CA SER A 73 -11.72 10.20 -3.27
C SER A 73 -12.66 9.84 -2.12
N SER A 74 -13.14 8.60 -2.09
CA SER A 74 -14.03 8.06 -1.05
C SER A 74 -13.25 7.24 -0.04
N HIS A 75 -13.24 7.67 1.22
CA HIS A 75 -12.57 6.95 2.30
C HIS A 75 -13.05 5.50 2.42
N SER A 76 -14.36 5.26 2.33
CA SER A 76 -14.88 3.89 2.40
C SER A 76 -14.37 3.04 1.24
N SER A 77 -14.39 3.57 0.00
CA SER A 77 -13.89 2.82 -1.16
C SER A 77 -12.39 2.51 -1.03
N VAL A 78 -11.59 3.48 -0.57
CA VAL A 78 -10.15 3.35 -0.39
C VAL A 78 -9.84 2.34 0.73
N SER A 79 -10.47 2.48 1.89
CA SER A 79 -10.26 1.61 3.06
C SER A 79 -10.67 0.16 2.74
N ASP A 80 -11.84 -0.04 2.12
CA ASP A 80 -12.30 -1.37 1.72
C ASP A 80 -11.33 -2.03 0.73
N SER A 81 -10.84 -1.29 -0.28
CA SER A 81 -9.92 -1.84 -1.28
C SER A 81 -8.54 -2.17 -0.69
N LEU A 82 -8.03 -1.33 0.23
CA LEU A 82 -6.79 -1.60 0.95
C LEU A 82 -6.88 -2.87 1.79
N LYS A 83 -7.97 -3.00 2.55
CA LYS A 83 -8.20 -4.17 3.41
C LYS A 83 -8.36 -5.45 2.58
N ASN A 84 -9.20 -5.41 1.55
CA ASN A 84 -9.42 -6.57 0.69
C ASN A 84 -8.15 -7.01 -0.03
N SER A 85 -7.36 -6.08 -0.57
CA SER A 85 -6.09 -6.39 -1.22
C SER A 85 -5.03 -6.90 -0.23
N SER A 86 -5.00 -6.37 0.99
CA SER A 86 -4.14 -6.82 2.09
C SER A 86 -4.46 -8.27 2.49
N GLU A 87 -5.72 -8.55 2.84
CA GLU A 87 -6.20 -9.87 3.26
C GLU A 87 -5.98 -10.91 2.16
N SER A 88 -6.46 -10.65 0.94
CA SER A 88 -6.30 -11.56 -0.21
C SER A 88 -4.83 -11.90 -0.48
N CYS A 89 -3.95 -10.90 -0.43
CA CYS A 89 -2.54 -11.10 -0.70
C CYS A 89 -1.87 -11.93 0.40
N ILE A 90 -2.07 -11.56 1.67
CA ILE A 90 -1.45 -12.26 2.80
C ILE A 90 -1.97 -13.69 2.93
N ASP A 91 -3.27 -13.92 2.80
CA ASP A 91 -3.87 -15.26 2.86
C ASP A 91 -3.27 -16.17 1.77
N TYR A 92 -3.13 -15.66 0.55
CA TYR A 92 -2.51 -16.41 -0.53
C TYR A 92 -1.04 -16.74 -0.22
N ILE A 93 -0.25 -15.76 0.21
CA ILE A 93 1.18 -15.95 0.49
C ILE A 93 1.40 -16.95 1.63
N GLN A 94 0.53 -16.94 2.65
CA GLN A 94 0.59 -17.90 3.76
C GLN A 94 0.19 -19.33 3.34
N SER A 95 -0.54 -19.49 2.24
CA SER A 95 -0.98 -20.79 1.73
C SER A 95 0.06 -21.53 0.88
N ILE A 96 1.18 -20.87 0.56
CA ILE A 96 2.21 -21.40 -0.35
C ILE A 96 3.60 -21.43 0.30
N GLU A 97 4.45 -22.33 -0.20
CA GLU A 97 5.90 -22.26 -0.03
C GLU A 97 6.51 -21.67 -1.30
N PRO A 98 6.88 -20.37 -1.32
CA PRO A 98 7.28 -19.70 -2.54
C PRO A 98 8.65 -20.16 -3.04
N ASN A 99 8.78 -20.32 -4.35
CA ASN A 99 10.06 -20.52 -5.02
C ASN A 99 10.86 -19.20 -5.09
N SER A 100 12.04 -19.22 -5.71
CA SER A 100 12.89 -18.03 -5.82
C SER A 100 12.23 -16.87 -6.59
N ILE A 101 11.55 -17.16 -7.71
CA ILE A 101 10.87 -16.14 -8.53
C ILE A 101 9.74 -15.49 -7.74
N GLN A 102 8.93 -16.31 -7.05
CA GLN A 102 7.85 -15.82 -6.19
C GLN A 102 8.41 -15.01 -5.02
N THR A 103 9.54 -15.43 -4.45
CA THR A 103 10.24 -14.70 -3.39
C THR A 103 10.72 -13.34 -3.88
N ASP A 104 11.25 -13.26 -5.09
CA ASP A 104 11.68 -11.98 -5.68
C ASP A 104 10.49 -11.02 -5.83
N PHE A 105 9.33 -11.51 -6.31
CA PHE A 105 8.12 -10.68 -6.36
C PHE A 105 7.64 -10.20 -4.99
N LEU A 106 7.78 -11.01 -3.94
CA LEU A 106 7.44 -10.59 -2.57
C LEU A 106 8.37 -9.46 -2.08
N PHE A 107 9.66 -9.52 -2.41
CA PHE A 107 10.57 -8.42 -2.10
C PHE A 107 10.23 -7.16 -2.88
N LEU A 108 9.95 -7.27 -4.18
CA LEU A 108 9.55 -6.14 -5.02
C LEU A 108 8.27 -5.47 -4.50
N LEU A 109 7.29 -6.26 -4.04
CA LEU A 109 6.07 -5.73 -3.42
C LEU A 109 6.38 -4.98 -2.12
N LEU A 110 7.25 -5.54 -1.26
CA LEU A 110 7.65 -4.86 -0.02
C LEU A 110 8.39 -3.56 -0.31
N GLU A 111 9.33 -3.56 -1.25
CA GLU A 111 10.08 -2.36 -1.66
C GLU A 111 9.15 -1.27 -2.19
N HIS A 112 8.18 -1.66 -3.01
CA HIS A 112 7.15 -0.76 -3.53
C HIS A 112 6.32 -0.10 -2.40
N GLU A 113 5.83 -0.89 -1.45
CA GLU A 113 5.08 -0.38 -0.29
C GLU A 113 5.91 0.62 0.53
N ILE A 114 7.17 0.27 0.84
CA ILE A 114 8.05 1.15 1.62
C ILE A 114 8.41 2.42 0.85
N GLN A 115 8.56 2.35 -0.48
CA GLN A 115 8.75 3.53 -1.32
C GLN A 115 7.55 4.48 -1.20
N HIS A 116 6.32 3.96 -1.30
CA HIS A 116 5.12 4.78 -1.14
C HIS A 116 4.97 5.33 0.27
N HIS A 117 5.34 4.59 1.32
CA HIS A 117 5.38 5.14 2.68
C HIS A 117 6.29 6.38 2.75
N GLY A 118 7.49 6.31 2.17
CA GLY A 118 8.40 7.47 2.11
C GLY A 118 7.81 8.68 1.39
N GLN A 119 7.05 8.45 0.31
CA GLN A 119 6.32 9.51 -0.39
C GLN A 119 5.20 10.07 0.48
N LEU A 120 4.35 9.21 1.04
CA LEU A 120 3.20 9.58 1.88
C LEU A 120 3.62 10.39 3.12
N ILE A 121 4.79 10.12 3.71
CA ILE A 121 5.37 10.98 4.76
C ILE A 121 5.45 12.44 4.28
N ARG A 122 5.88 12.69 3.03
CA ARG A 122 5.94 14.04 2.47
C ARG A 122 4.56 14.64 2.25
N TYR A 123 3.57 13.84 1.84
CA TYR A 123 2.19 14.31 1.72
C TYR A 123 1.60 14.75 3.05
N VAL A 124 1.79 13.94 4.10
CA VAL A 124 1.29 14.24 5.44
C VAL A 124 1.92 15.53 5.97
N TYR A 125 3.25 15.68 5.88
CA TYR A 125 3.92 16.92 6.26
C TYR A 125 3.50 18.12 5.41
N GLY A 126 3.50 17.98 4.08
CA GLY A 126 3.19 19.06 3.15
C GLY A 126 1.78 19.62 3.32
N ASN A 127 0.84 18.75 3.68
CA ASN A 127 -0.56 19.09 3.92
C ASN A 127 -0.90 19.36 5.39
N LYS A 128 0.09 19.30 6.30
CA LYS A 128 -0.09 19.50 7.75
C LYS A 128 -1.12 18.55 8.36
N LEU A 129 -1.18 17.33 7.84
CA LEU A 129 -2.02 16.26 8.37
C LEU A 129 -1.33 15.62 9.59
N PRO A 130 -2.08 15.06 10.55
CA PRO A 130 -1.49 14.30 11.65
C PRO A 130 -1.01 12.93 11.18
N PHE A 131 0.06 12.41 11.78
CA PHE A 131 0.44 11.00 11.65
C PHE A 131 -0.29 10.14 12.70
N PRO A 132 -0.74 8.92 12.34
CA PRO A 132 -1.14 7.92 13.32
C PRO A 132 0.07 7.46 14.15
N ASP A 133 -0.17 6.96 15.36
CA ASP A 133 0.92 6.59 16.28
C ASP A 133 1.81 5.46 15.72
N SER A 134 1.24 4.52 14.96
CA SER A 134 2.01 3.46 14.32
C SER A 134 3.06 3.97 13.33
N TRP A 135 2.81 5.10 12.67
CA TRP A 135 3.79 5.75 11.79
C TRP A 135 4.88 6.46 12.58
N LYS A 136 4.52 7.13 13.68
CA LYS A 136 5.50 7.76 14.58
C LYS A 136 6.46 6.71 15.15
N ASP A 137 5.93 5.58 15.59
CA ASP A 137 6.72 4.47 16.12
C ASP A 137 7.63 3.85 15.03
N ARG A 138 7.13 3.71 13.80
CA ARG A 138 7.87 3.08 12.71
C ARG A 138 8.95 3.98 12.11
N TYR A 139 8.63 5.24 11.87
CA TYR A 139 9.42 6.17 11.05
C TYR A 139 9.96 7.38 11.81
N THR A 140 9.56 7.57 13.08
CA THR A 140 9.96 8.72 13.91
C THR A 140 9.55 10.06 13.28
N VAL A 141 8.34 10.10 12.74
CA VAL A 141 7.72 11.27 12.07
C VAL A 141 6.82 12.09 12.98
#